data_AF-A0A182FMX4-F1
#
_entry.id   AF-A0A182FMX4-F1
#
_cell.length_a   1.000
_cell.length_b   1.000
_cell.length_c   1.000
_cell.angle_alpha   90.00
_cell.angle_beta   90.00
_cell.angle_gamma   90.00
#
_symmetry.space_group_name_H-M   'P 1'
#
loop_
_entity.id
_entity.type
_entity.pdbx_description
1 polymer ?
#
loop_
_entity_poly.entity_id
_entity_poly.type
_entity_poly.pdbx_seq_one_letter_code
_entity_poly.pdbx_strand_id
1 'polypeptide(L)'
;LERCKNSAGDNSCAFDSALLLFFLHKISSRKGKYQKSTKIQMSITPERLHNISRLKSPRTPTQDSPGSVACLRINEIVASVIEHNRKWISAVDKGSQFCSAIKNILTDILQSSVQTPYPETVSVYCNKLAILLTILVDVVSNAENSVVRLKSFAHVLEGNENIGTTWNMHRIVSALEAVIVSYKQEIETRKHIIENFAHSLTVDELLLYVCTWNSVMDVERDRELLFRMMMYEFSLTE
;
A
#
# COMPACT_ATOMS: atom_id res chain seq x y z
N LEU A 1 -3.70 -18.69 -35.62
CA LEU A 1 -2.51 -19.57 -35.60
C LEU A 1 -1.39 -18.86 -36.33
N GLU A 2 -0.16 -18.96 -35.79
CA GLU A 2 1.10 -18.37 -36.28
C GLU A 2 1.37 -16.88 -35.99
N ARG A 3 1.83 -16.58 -34.77
CA ARG A 3 3.15 -15.96 -34.51
C ARG A 3 3.42 -15.86 -33.01
N CYS A 4 3.90 -16.98 -32.44
CA CYS A 4 4.75 -16.96 -31.26
C CYS A 4 6.16 -17.32 -31.75
N LYS A 5 7.15 -16.45 -31.51
CA LYS A 5 8.54 -16.84 -31.29
C LYS A 5 9.37 -15.64 -30.78
N ASN A 6 9.90 -15.86 -29.59
CA ASN A 6 11.19 -15.39 -29.07
C ASN A 6 11.27 -13.98 -28.46
N SER A 7 11.26 -13.93 -27.14
CA SER A 7 12.42 -13.45 -26.36
C SER A 7 12.27 -13.87 -24.90
N ALA A 8 12.89 -15.00 -24.56
CA ALA A 8 13.11 -15.43 -23.19
C ALA A 8 14.24 -14.59 -22.58
N GLY A 9 13.97 -14.00 -21.43
CA GLY A 9 14.95 -13.35 -20.55
C GLY A 9 14.57 -13.71 -19.13
N ASP A 10 14.97 -14.91 -18.71
CA ASP A 10 14.83 -15.44 -17.37
C ASP A 10 15.53 -14.51 -16.36
N ASN A 11 14.74 -13.90 -15.47
CA ASN A 11 15.16 -13.58 -14.12
C ASN A 11 14.03 -14.01 -13.18
N SER A 12 14.09 -15.30 -12.85
CA SER A 12 13.31 -15.98 -11.84
C SER A 12 13.30 -15.19 -10.53
N CYS A 13 12.18 -14.52 -10.24
CA CYS A 13 11.83 -14.12 -8.89
C CYS A 13 11.40 -15.38 -8.13
N ALA A 14 12.38 -16.20 -7.75
CA ALA A 14 12.17 -17.32 -6.84
C ALA A 14 11.87 -16.70 -5.47
N PHE A 15 10.60 -16.44 -5.19
CA PHE A 15 10.14 -16.21 -3.83
C PHE A 15 10.35 -17.53 -3.08
N ASP A 16 11.37 -17.52 -2.24
CA ASP A 16 11.84 -18.65 -1.47
C ASP A 16 10.68 -19.27 -0.67
N SER A 17 10.21 -20.43 -1.14
CA SER A 17 9.07 -21.14 -0.53
C SER A 17 9.34 -21.54 0.92
N ALA A 18 10.62 -21.56 1.33
CA ALA A 18 11.03 -21.75 2.72
C ALA A 18 10.63 -20.58 3.63
N LEU A 19 10.62 -19.34 3.12
CA LEU A 19 10.20 -18.17 3.90
C LEU A 19 8.70 -18.19 4.20
N LEU A 20 7.87 -18.62 3.23
CA LEU A 20 6.42 -18.70 3.39
C LEU A 20 6.02 -19.70 4.49
N LEU A 21 6.72 -20.85 4.56
CA LEU A 21 6.52 -21.87 5.60
C LEU A 21 6.98 -21.39 6.99
N PHE A 22 8.06 -20.60 7.06
CA PHE A 22 8.53 -20.04 8.32
C PHE A 22 7.57 -18.98 8.90
N PHE A 23 6.93 -18.18 8.04
CA PHE A 23 5.94 -17.18 8.45
C PHE A 23 4.65 -17.80 8.99
N LEU A 24 4.13 -18.87 8.36
CA LEU A 24 2.93 -19.56 8.85
C LEU A 24 3.14 -20.20 10.23
N HIS A 25 4.35 -20.68 10.52
CA HIS A 25 4.63 -21.29 11.82
C HIS A 25 4.69 -20.27 12.97
N LYS A 26 5.19 -19.05 12.70
CA LYS A 26 5.40 -18.02 13.73
C LYS A 26 4.10 -17.33 14.18
N ILE A 27 3.11 -17.22 13.30
CA ILE A 27 1.79 -16.63 13.60
C ILE A 27 0.99 -17.50 14.61
N SER A 28 1.23 -18.81 14.64
CA SER A 28 0.52 -19.74 15.54
C SER A 28 0.97 -19.64 17.02
N SER A 29 2.14 -19.03 17.31
CA SER A 29 2.82 -19.26 18.59
C SER A 29 2.77 -18.14 19.64
N ARG A 30 1.91 -17.11 19.51
CA ARG A 30 1.80 -16.05 20.54
C ARG A 30 0.36 -15.78 20.99
N LYS A 31 -0.14 -16.62 21.91
CA LYS A 31 -1.13 -16.21 22.92
C LYS A 31 -0.45 -16.21 24.29
N GLY A 32 -0.01 -15.03 24.73
CA GLY A 32 0.67 -14.83 26.02
C GLY A 32 0.17 -13.56 26.70
N LYS A 33 -0.50 -13.75 27.84
CA LYS A 33 -1.10 -12.76 28.74
C LYS A 33 -0.04 -11.86 29.37
N TYR A 34 -0.34 -10.58 29.67
CA TYR A 34 0.24 -9.92 30.85
C TYR A 34 -0.71 -8.93 31.51
N GLN A 35 -0.67 -8.98 32.84
CA GLN A 35 -1.58 -8.42 33.82
C GLN A 35 -1.29 -6.95 34.18
N LYS A 36 -2.38 -6.31 34.58
CA LYS A 36 -2.54 -5.05 35.31
C LYS A 36 -1.93 -5.14 36.72
N SER A 37 -1.18 -4.12 37.15
CA SER A 37 -1.08 -3.79 38.59
C SER A 37 -0.73 -2.32 38.80
N THR A 38 -1.49 -1.69 39.68
CA THR A 38 -1.36 -0.31 40.16
C THR A 38 -1.31 -0.39 41.68
N LYS A 39 -0.36 0.27 42.36
CA LYS A 39 -0.63 0.91 43.65
C LYS A 39 0.49 1.87 44.10
N ILE A 40 -0.02 2.95 44.71
CA ILE A 40 0.59 4.17 45.25
C ILE A 40 0.99 3.93 46.72
N GLN A 41 2.06 4.56 47.22
CA GLN A 41 2.04 5.15 48.57
C GLN A 41 3.09 6.27 48.78
N MET A 42 2.63 7.35 49.43
CA MET A 42 3.34 8.57 49.80
C MET A 42 4.03 8.45 51.17
N SER A 43 5.12 9.19 51.40
CA SER A 43 5.50 9.67 52.74
C SER A 43 6.18 11.04 52.68
N ILE A 44 5.69 11.94 53.53
CA ILE A 44 6.03 13.36 53.65
C ILE A 44 6.95 13.53 54.87
N THR A 45 8.09 14.21 54.75
CA THR A 45 8.63 15.08 55.83
C THR A 45 9.72 16.03 55.27
N PRO A 46 9.83 17.28 55.74
CA PRO A 46 10.68 18.31 55.14
C PRO A 46 11.98 18.51 55.93
N GLU A 47 13.12 18.53 55.26
CA GLU A 47 14.38 18.92 55.90
C GLU A 47 15.18 19.86 54.99
N ARG A 48 15.28 21.12 55.43
CA ARG A 48 16.09 22.16 54.82
C ARG A 48 17.55 21.91 55.16
N LEU A 49 18.35 21.54 54.16
CA LEU A 49 19.80 21.72 54.21
C LEU A 49 20.26 22.42 52.92
N HIS A 50 20.69 23.67 53.11
CA HIS A 50 21.45 24.43 52.14
C HIS A 50 22.70 23.64 51.73
N ASN A 51 22.74 23.19 50.49
CA ASN A 51 23.98 22.82 49.84
C ASN A 51 23.99 23.42 48.45
N ILE A 52 24.94 24.34 48.23
CA ILE A 52 25.23 24.98 46.95
C ILE A 52 25.83 23.89 46.06
N SER A 53 24.97 23.08 45.46
CA SER A 53 25.36 22.22 44.36
C SER A 53 25.39 23.09 43.11
N ARG A 54 26.57 23.20 42.49
CA ARG A 54 26.71 23.73 41.13
C ARG A 54 25.65 23.05 40.28
N LEU A 55 24.67 23.83 39.83
CA LEU A 55 23.71 23.44 38.80
C LEU A 55 24.54 22.93 37.61
N LYS A 56 24.65 21.60 37.50
CA LYS A 56 24.96 20.99 36.21
C LYS A 56 23.82 21.44 35.31
N SER A 57 24.18 22.24 34.31
CA SER A 57 23.32 22.61 33.19
C SER A 57 22.44 21.42 32.80
N PRO A 58 21.14 21.62 32.49
CA PRO A 58 20.27 20.54 32.07
C PRO A 58 21.00 19.73 31.00
N ARG A 59 21.29 18.47 31.28
CA ARG A 59 21.72 17.54 30.24
C ARG A 59 20.58 17.53 29.24
N THR A 60 20.79 18.18 28.10
CA THR A 60 20.07 17.86 26.88
C THR A 60 20.09 16.33 26.75
N PRO A 61 18.94 15.67 26.59
CA PRO A 61 18.92 14.24 26.27
C PRO A 61 19.58 14.11 24.90
N THR A 62 20.89 13.89 24.94
CA THR A 62 21.72 13.68 23.76
C THR A 62 22.04 12.21 23.82
N GLN A 63 21.27 11.38 23.12
CA GLN A 63 21.67 10.08 22.57
C GLN A 63 20.52 9.49 21.71
N ASP A 64 19.95 10.28 20.81
CA ASP A 64 19.36 9.67 19.62
C ASP A 64 20.53 9.51 18.65
N SER A 65 21.05 8.28 18.52
CA SER A 65 22.04 8.00 17.49
C SER A 65 21.46 8.38 16.12
N PRO A 66 22.27 8.85 15.15
CA PRO A 66 21.78 9.13 13.79
C PRO A 66 20.96 7.99 13.18
N GLY A 67 21.29 6.73 13.52
CA GLY A 67 20.53 5.53 13.14
C GLY A 67 19.11 5.48 13.74
N SER A 68 18.94 5.86 15.02
CA SER A 68 17.62 5.90 15.67
C SER A 68 16.65 6.86 14.96
N VAL A 69 17.14 8.06 14.59
CA VAL A 69 16.34 9.05 13.86
C VAL A 69 16.01 8.57 12.45
N ALA A 70 16.96 7.95 11.74
CA ALA A 70 16.74 7.39 10.42
C ALA A 70 15.66 6.29 10.45
N CYS A 71 15.72 5.37 11.41
CA CYS A 71 14.70 4.32 11.59
C CYS A 71 13.30 4.90 11.82
N LEU A 72 13.16 5.95 12.64
CA LEU A 72 11.87 6.63 12.82
C LEU A 72 11.33 7.22 11.51
N ARG A 73 12.19 7.87 10.72
CA ARG A 73 11.79 8.43 9.41
C ARG A 73 11.40 7.35 8.40
N ILE A 74 12.08 6.21 8.43
CA ILE A 74 11.73 5.07 7.59
C ILE A 74 10.35 4.52 7.98
N ASN A 75 10.08 4.38 9.29
CA ASN A 75 8.77 3.95 9.78
C ASN A 75 7.66 4.90 9.33
N GLU A 76 7.88 6.21 9.41
CA GLU A 76 6.93 7.23 8.92
C GLU A 76 6.67 7.09 7.40
N ILE A 77 7.71 6.83 6.61
CA ILE A 77 7.58 6.63 5.16
C ILE A 77 6.76 5.36 4.87
N VAL A 78 7.07 4.24 5.54
CA VAL A 78 6.34 2.97 5.36
C VAL A 78 4.87 3.13 5.75
N ALA A 79 4.59 3.77 6.90
CA ALA A 79 3.23 4.05 7.33
C ALA A 79 2.47 4.92 6.32
N SER A 80 3.13 5.93 5.74
CA SER A 80 2.54 6.77 4.69
C SER A 80 2.20 5.97 3.42
N VAL A 81 3.06 5.03 3.00
CA VAL A 81 2.77 4.20 1.83
C VAL A 81 1.59 3.26 2.08
N ILE A 82 1.47 2.68 3.28
CA ILE A 82 0.31 1.86 3.66
C ILE A 82 -0.98 2.69 3.61
N GLU A 83 -0.95 3.94 4.07
CA GLU A 83 -2.09 4.83 3.96
C GLU A 83 -2.46 5.15 2.50
N HIS A 84 -1.46 5.34 1.63
CA HIS A 84 -1.71 5.50 0.19
C HIS A 84 -2.32 4.23 -0.43
N ASN A 85 -1.94 3.03 0.02
CA ASN A 85 -2.57 1.79 -0.41
C ASN A 85 -4.04 1.70 0.02
N ARG A 86 -4.41 2.18 1.21
CA ARG A 86 -5.83 2.26 1.60
C ARG A 86 -6.63 3.16 0.66
N LYS A 87 -6.05 4.29 0.24
CA LYS A 87 -6.66 5.18 -0.76
C LYS A 87 -6.82 4.48 -2.11
N TRP A 88 -5.82 3.71 -2.53
CA TRP A 88 -5.89 2.87 -3.74
C TRP A 88 -7.08 1.92 -3.68
N ILE A 89 -7.18 1.11 -2.62
CA ILE A 89 -8.26 0.13 -2.43
C ILE A 89 -9.63 0.83 -2.46
N SER A 90 -9.78 1.95 -1.74
CA SER A 90 -11.04 2.71 -1.74
C SER A 90 -11.41 3.26 -3.12
N ALA A 91 -10.43 3.72 -3.89
CA ALA A 91 -10.66 4.21 -5.25
C ALA A 91 -11.06 3.08 -6.19
N VAL A 92 -10.42 1.91 -6.10
CA VAL A 92 -10.75 0.72 -6.89
C VAL A 92 -12.18 0.23 -6.59
N ASP A 93 -12.56 0.15 -5.32
CA ASP A 93 -13.89 -0.27 -4.89
C ASP A 93 -14.98 0.68 -5.42
N LYS A 94 -14.79 2.00 -5.25
CA LYS A 94 -15.71 3.00 -5.81
C LYS A 94 -15.82 2.90 -7.33
N GLY A 95 -14.71 2.65 -8.01
CA GLY A 95 -14.73 2.46 -9.45
C GLY A 95 -15.53 1.23 -9.87
N SER A 96 -15.52 0.15 -9.07
CA SER A 96 -16.34 -1.05 -9.34
C SER A 96 -17.84 -0.71 -9.32
N GLN A 97 -18.25 0.13 -8.36
CA GLN A 97 -19.62 0.60 -8.25
C GLN A 97 -20.01 1.45 -9.47
N PHE A 98 -19.14 2.37 -9.91
CA PHE A 98 -19.39 3.17 -11.12
C PHE A 98 -19.42 2.30 -12.37
N CYS A 99 -18.55 1.30 -12.47
CA CYS A 99 -18.56 0.40 -13.61
C CYS A 99 -19.85 -0.43 -13.69
N SER A 100 -20.33 -0.90 -12.54
CA SER A 100 -21.61 -1.60 -12.45
C SER A 100 -22.78 -0.70 -12.83
N ALA A 101 -22.77 0.57 -12.42
CA ALA A 101 -23.80 1.54 -12.79
C ALA A 101 -23.83 1.83 -14.30
N ILE A 102 -22.65 2.06 -14.91
CA ILE A 102 -22.52 2.27 -16.36
C ILE A 102 -23.04 1.05 -17.12
N LYS A 103 -22.62 -0.16 -16.75
CA LYS A 103 -23.07 -1.40 -17.36
C LYS A 103 -24.59 -1.50 -17.35
N ASN A 104 -25.23 -1.27 -16.20
CA ASN A 104 -26.68 -1.39 -16.08
C ASN A 104 -27.40 -0.40 -17.01
N ILE A 105 -26.99 0.88 -17.01
CA ILE A 105 -27.59 1.91 -17.86
C ILE A 105 -27.43 1.56 -19.35
N LEU A 106 -26.23 1.17 -19.78
CA LEU A 106 -25.97 0.84 -21.18
C LEU A 106 -26.65 -0.47 -21.59
N THR A 107 -26.77 -1.44 -20.70
CA THR A 107 -27.51 -2.70 -20.97
C THR A 107 -28.98 -2.41 -21.25
N ASP A 108 -29.63 -1.58 -20.43
CA ASP A 108 -31.03 -1.20 -20.61
C ASP A 108 -31.25 -0.54 -21.97
N ILE A 109 -30.31 0.30 -22.41
CA ILE A 109 -30.38 0.98 -23.71
C ILE A 109 -30.18 0.00 -24.87
N LEU A 110 -29.16 -0.86 -24.78
CA LEU A 110 -28.86 -1.86 -25.82
C LEU A 110 -30.00 -2.87 -26.00
N GLN A 111 -30.75 -3.16 -24.94
CA GLN A 111 -31.92 -4.03 -24.99
C GLN A 111 -33.21 -3.31 -25.40
N SER A 112 -33.25 -1.98 -25.28
CA SER A 112 -34.39 -1.19 -25.73
C SER A 112 -34.40 -1.07 -27.26
N SER A 113 -35.57 -1.18 -27.88
CA SER A 113 -35.72 -1.01 -29.34
C SER A 113 -35.70 0.46 -29.78
N VAL A 114 -35.48 1.40 -28.86
CA VAL A 114 -35.55 2.84 -29.12
C VAL A 114 -34.13 3.38 -29.20
N GLN A 115 -33.76 3.95 -30.35
CA GLN A 115 -32.53 4.72 -30.47
C GLN A 115 -32.65 6.00 -29.64
N THR A 116 -32.19 5.93 -28.40
CA THR A 116 -32.07 7.11 -27.53
C THR A 116 -30.68 7.75 -27.71
N PRO A 117 -30.59 9.09 -27.66
CA PRO A 117 -29.29 9.75 -27.55
C PRO A 117 -28.51 9.24 -26.34
N TYR A 118 -27.17 9.31 -26.43
CA TYR A 118 -26.27 8.82 -25.38
C TYR A 118 -26.61 9.47 -24.02
N PRO A 119 -26.74 8.70 -22.92
CA PRO A 119 -27.26 9.24 -21.67
C PRO A 119 -26.24 10.13 -20.99
N GLU A 120 -26.69 11.31 -20.57
CA GLU A 120 -25.88 12.24 -19.77
C GLU A 120 -25.38 11.59 -18.47
N THR A 121 -26.19 10.70 -17.87
CA THR A 121 -25.82 9.96 -16.65
C THR A 121 -24.58 9.09 -16.83
N VAL A 122 -24.35 8.51 -18.02
CA VAL A 122 -23.15 7.69 -18.29
C VAL A 122 -21.90 8.59 -18.34
N SER A 123 -22.01 9.77 -18.95
CA SER A 123 -20.93 10.77 -18.97
C SER A 123 -20.50 11.17 -17.55
N VAL A 124 -21.46 11.36 -16.64
CA VAL A 124 -21.17 11.66 -15.23
C VAL A 124 -20.33 10.55 -14.57
N TYR A 125 -20.67 9.29 -14.80
CA TYR A 125 -19.88 8.18 -14.24
C TYR A 125 -18.51 8.02 -14.90
N CYS A 126 -18.38 8.27 -16.21
CA CYS A 126 -17.09 8.26 -16.90
C CYS A 126 -16.15 9.35 -16.35
N ASN A 127 -16.67 10.55 -16.11
CA ASN A 127 -15.91 11.64 -15.48
C ASN A 127 -15.47 11.27 -14.05
N LYS A 128 -16.34 10.61 -13.27
CA LYS A 128 -15.97 10.09 -11.94
C LYS A 128 -14.88 9.04 -12.01
N LEU A 129 -14.93 8.13 -12.99
CA LEU A 129 -13.86 7.14 -13.20
C LEU A 129 -12.53 7.81 -13.57
N ALA A 130 -12.56 8.86 -14.41
CA ALA A 130 -11.36 9.62 -14.75
C ALA A 130 -10.72 10.28 -13.51
N ILE A 131 -11.54 10.82 -12.59
CA ILE A 131 -11.07 11.34 -11.30
C ILE A 131 -10.47 10.23 -10.43
N LEU A 132 -11.06 9.03 -10.42
CA LEU A 132 -10.46 7.90 -9.69
C LEU A 132 -9.09 7.52 -10.28
N LEU A 133 -8.94 7.53 -11.60
CA LEU A 133 -7.66 7.25 -12.26
C LEU A 133 -6.57 8.24 -11.84
N THR A 134 -6.89 9.53 -11.70
CA THR A 134 -5.90 10.53 -11.22
C THR A 134 -5.47 10.26 -9.79
N ILE A 135 -6.38 9.80 -8.91
CA ILE A 135 -6.04 9.37 -7.55
C ILE A 135 -5.07 8.18 -7.57
N LEU A 136 -5.31 7.18 -8.45
CA LEU A 136 -4.41 6.02 -8.57
C LEU A 136 -3.00 6.45 -9.04
N VAL A 137 -2.92 7.35 -10.01
CA VAL A 137 -1.65 7.90 -10.51
C VAL A 137 -0.90 8.69 -9.42
N ASP A 138 -1.61 9.46 -8.61
CA ASP A 138 -1.03 10.19 -7.47
C ASP A 138 -0.48 9.21 -6.41
N VAL A 139 -1.21 8.13 -6.09
CA VAL A 139 -0.72 7.08 -5.18
C VAL A 139 0.60 6.47 -5.67
N VAL A 140 0.72 6.16 -6.96
CA VAL A 140 1.97 5.64 -7.55
C VAL A 140 3.09 6.66 -7.43
N SER A 141 2.83 7.91 -7.77
CA SER A 141 3.82 8.99 -7.70
C SER A 141 4.34 9.17 -6.26
N ASN A 142 3.43 9.09 -5.28
CA ASN A 142 3.78 9.14 -3.86
C ASN A 142 4.60 7.93 -3.41
N ALA A 143 4.29 6.72 -3.90
CA ALA A 143 5.08 5.52 -3.62
C ALA A 143 6.49 5.61 -4.23
N GLU A 144 6.63 6.11 -5.45
CA GLU A 144 7.93 6.35 -6.10
C GLU A 144 8.78 7.35 -5.31
N ASN A 145 8.18 8.46 -4.88
CA ASN A 145 8.84 9.45 -4.02
C ASN A 145 9.29 8.83 -2.68
N SER A 146 8.49 7.94 -2.09
CA SER A 146 8.87 7.19 -0.90
C SER A 146 10.09 6.29 -1.14
N VAL A 147 10.16 5.59 -2.28
CA VAL A 147 11.35 4.79 -2.65
C VAL A 147 12.60 5.65 -2.78
N VAL A 148 12.50 6.81 -3.44
CA VAL A 148 13.63 7.76 -3.55
C VAL A 148 14.10 8.20 -2.17
N ARG A 149 13.17 8.55 -1.28
CA ARG A 149 13.48 8.93 0.11
C ARG A 149 14.13 7.78 0.88
N LEU A 150 13.64 6.54 0.76
CA LEU A 150 14.22 5.38 1.43
C LEU A 150 15.65 5.11 0.97
N LYS A 151 15.91 5.16 -0.35
CA LYS A 151 17.25 5.01 -0.91
C LYS A 151 18.21 6.09 -0.39
N SER A 152 17.72 7.30 -0.11
CA SER A 152 18.54 8.36 0.49
C SER A 152 19.03 8.00 1.90
N PHE A 153 18.37 7.11 2.64
CA PHE A 153 18.83 6.65 3.95
C PHE A 153 19.82 5.48 3.89
N ALA A 154 20.08 4.91 2.71
CA ALA A 154 20.93 3.73 2.57
C ALA A 154 22.39 3.94 3.03
N HIS A 155 22.88 5.19 3.01
CA HIS A 155 24.24 5.52 3.47
C HIS A 155 24.33 5.79 4.97
N VAL A 156 23.20 6.01 5.64
CA VAL A 156 23.14 6.32 7.09
C VAL A 156 23.09 5.05 7.93
N LEU A 157 22.56 3.98 7.37
CA LEU A 157 22.45 2.68 8.02
C LEU A 157 23.57 1.76 7.55
N GLU A 158 24.08 0.93 8.45
CA GLU A 158 24.99 -0.16 8.06
C GLU A 158 24.18 -1.14 7.19
N GLY A 159 24.67 -1.49 6.00
CA GLY A 159 23.85 -2.06 4.92
C GLY A 159 23.04 -3.35 5.23
N ASN A 160 23.33 -4.03 6.34
CA ASN A 160 22.62 -5.23 6.80
C ASN A 160 21.84 -5.03 8.12
N GLU A 161 21.74 -3.79 8.62
CA GLU A 161 20.95 -3.49 9.81
C GLU A 161 19.46 -3.72 9.54
N ASN A 162 18.81 -4.47 10.43
CA ASN A 162 17.37 -4.65 10.39
C ASN A 162 16.69 -3.39 10.92
N ILE A 163 15.83 -2.80 10.08
CA ILE A 163 15.03 -1.62 10.44
C ILE A 163 13.68 -2.07 10.99
N GLY A 164 13.06 -3.06 10.33
CA GLY A 164 11.88 -3.75 10.84
C GLY A 164 12.25 -4.89 11.78
N THR A 165 11.28 -5.75 12.07
CA THR A 165 11.53 -6.94 12.89
C THR A 165 12.54 -7.90 12.24
N THR A 166 12.43 -8.08 10.93
CA THR A 166 13.30 -8.94 10.11
C THR A 166 13.75 -8.30 8.80
N TRP A 167 13.19 -7.14 8.43
CA TRP A 167 13.49 -6.47 7.16
C TRP A 167 14.62 -5.45 7.29
N ASN A 168 15.59 -5.56 6.38
CA ASN A 168 16.61 -4.54 6.13
C ASN A 168 16.15 -3.55 5.05
N MET A 169 16.94 -2.48 4.82
CA MET A 169 16.60 -1.42 3.86
C MET A 169 16.37 -1.97 2.45
N HIS A 170 17.23 -2.88 1.99
CA HIS A 170 17.13 -3.48 0.67
C HIS A 170 15.80 -4.20 0.47
N ARG A 171 15.35 -4.97 1.46
CA ARG A 171 14.07 -5.69 1.38
C ARG A 171 12.87 -4.74 1.32
N ILE A 172 12.89 -3.65 2.10
CA ILE A 172 11.82 -2.63 2.10
C ILE A 172 11.72 -1.97 0.71
N VAL A 173 12.86 -1.52 0.19
CA VAL A 173 12.92 -0.86 -1.13
C VAL A 173 12.46 -1.81 -2.23
N SER A 174 12.97 -3.05 -2.25
CA SER A 174 12.60 -4.06 -3.24
C SER A 174 11.10 -4.40 -3.20
N ALA A 175 10.51 -4.51 -2.00
CA ALA A 175 9.07 -4.74 -1.86
C ALA A 175 8.25 -3.58 -2.43
N LEU A 176 8.63 -2.33 -2.14
CA LEU A 176 7.93 -1.15 -2.65
C LEU A 176 8.07 -0.99 -4.16
N GLU A 177 9.23 -1.29 -4.74
CA GLU A 177 9.43 -1.29 -6.18
C GLU A 177 8.53 -2.32 -6.89
N ALA A 178 8.40 -3.52 -6.32
CA ALA A 178 7.48 -4.54 -6.83
C ALA A 178 6.02 -4.06 -6.79
N VAL A 179 5.60 -3.40 -5.71
CA VAL A 179 4.28 -2.78 -5.58
C VAL A 179 4.05 -1.70 -6.64
N ILE A 180 5.04 -0.82 -6.88
CA ILE A 180 4.95 0.24 -7.89
C ILE A 180 4.78 -0.33 -9.30
N VAL A 181 5.54 -1.37 -9.65
CA VAL A 181 5.41 -2.04 -10.96
C VAL A 181 4.00 -2.62 -11.13
N SER A 182 3.50 -3.29 -10.09
CA SER A 182 2.12 -3.81 -10.03
C SER A 182 1.08 -2.72 -10.23
N TYR A 183 1.18 -1.59 -9.52
CA TYR A 183 0.25 -0.47 -9.69
C TYR A 183 0.25 0.12 -11.10
N LYS A 184 1.43 0.28 -11.72
CA LYS A 184 1.51 0.82 -13.09
C LYS A 184 0.80 -0.08 -14.09
N GLN A 185 1.00 -1.39 -14.01
CA GLN A 185 0.33 -2.36 -14.88
C GLN A 185 -1.20 -2.29 -14.72
N GLU A 186 -1.68 -2.15 -13.48
CA GLU A 186 -3.11 -2.03 -13.19
C GLU A 186 -3.69 -0.70 -13.71
N ILE A 187 -2.95 0.42 -13.58
CA ILE A 187 -3.36 1.73 -14.12
C ILE A 187 -3.54 1.68 -15.63
N GLU A 188 -2.62 1.07 -16.38
CA GLU A 188 -2.75 0.98 -17.84
C GLU A 188 -4.01 0.21 -18.25
N THR A 189 -4.31 -0.88 -17.54
CA THR A 189 -5.54 -1.66 -17.75
C THR A 189 -6.78 -0.81 -17.45
N ARG A 190 -6.79 -0.12 -16.30
CA ARG A 190 -7.93 0.73 -15.89
C ARG A 190 -8.14 1.91 -16.83
N LYS A 191 -7.06 2.52 -17.34
CA LYS A 191 -7.11 3.57 -18.34
C LYS A 191 -7.77 3.08 -19.63
N HIS A 192 -7.37 1.91 -20.11
CA HIS A 192 -7.99 1.31 -21.30
C HIS A 192 -9.49 1.07 -21.10
N ILE A 193 -9.91 0.56 -19.93
CA ILE A 193 -11.32 0.41 -19.60
C ILE A 193 -12.03 1.77 -19.69
N ILE A 194 -11.54 2.80 -19.00
CA ILE A 194 -12.19 4.11 -18.94
C ILE A 194 -12.37 4.74 -20.32
N GLU A 195 -11.37 4.59 -21.21
CA GLU A 195 -11.41 5.14 -22.56
C GLU A 195 -12.43 4.44 -23.48
N ASN A 196 -12.70 3.15 -23.27
CA ASN A 196 -13.48 2.34 -24.20
C ASN A 196 -14.86 1.93 -23.68
N PHE A 197 -15.09 1.98 -22.37
CA PHE A 197 -16.27 1.38 -21.75
C PHE A 197 -17.59 1.99 -22.22
N ALA A 198 -17.61 3.31 -22.38
CA ALA A 198 -18.72 4.10 -22.92
C ALA A 198 -19.10 3.72 -24.37
N HIS A 199 -18.16 3.15 -25.12
CA HIS A 199 -18.30 2.85 -26.54
C HIS A 199 -18.67 1.39 -26.82
N SER A 200 -18.95 0.61 -25.78
CA SER A 200 -19.34 -0.79 -25.92
C SER A 200 -20.64 -0.91 -26.72
N LEU A 201 -20.66 -1.81 -27.69
CA LEU A 201 -21.80 -2.05 -28.57
C LEU A 201 -22.59 -3.29 -28.17
N THR A 202 -22.04 -4.09 -27.25
CA THR A 202 -22.65 -5.34 -26.78
C THR A 202 -22.63 -5.43 -25.26
N VAL A 203 -23.58 -6.19 -24.70
CA VAL A 203 -23.63 -6.47 -23.26
C VAL A 203 -22.42 -7.29 -22.81
N ASP A 204 -21.90 -8.16 -23.67
CA ASP A 204 -20.72 -8.99 -23.39
C ASP A 204 -19.45 -8.14 -23.23
N GLU A 205 -19.26 -7.11 -24.07
CA GLU A 205 -18.17 -6.14 -23.90
C GLU A 205 -18.30 -5.37 -22.58
N LEU A 206 -19.50 -4.93 -22.22
CA LEU A 206 -19.73 -4.26 -20.94
C LEU A 206 -19.39 -5.17 -19.75
N LEU A 207 -19.79 -6.45 -19.82
CA LEU A 207 -19.48 -7.43 -18.80
C LEU A 207 -17.98 -7.69 -18.72
N LEU A 208 -17.30 -7.81 -19.87
CA LEU A 208 -15.85 -7.97 -19.94
C LEU A 208 -15.14 -6.82 -19.23
N TYR A 209 -15.54 -5.56 -19.46
CA TYR A 209 -14.94 -4.41 -18.79
C TYR A 209 -15.17 -4.41 -17.27
N VAL A 210 -16.39 -4.73 -16.82
CA VAL A 210 -16.69 -4.84 -15.37
C VAL A 210 -15.90 -5.98 -14.73
N CYS A 211 -15.83 -7.14 -15.37
CA CYS A 211 -15.03 -8.26 -14.91
C CYS A 211 -13.55 -7.86 -14.83
N THR A 212 -12.99 -7.29 -15.90
CA THR A 212 -11.59 -6.85 -15.97
C THR A 212 -11.26 -5.81 -14.90
N TRP A 213 -12.17 -4.88 -14.60
CA TRP A 213 -11.99 -3.91 -13.51
C TRP A 213 -11.83 -4.58 -12.14
N ASN A 214 -12.57 -5.68 -11.91
CA ASN A 214 -12.68 -6.39 -10.65
C ASN A 214 -11.69 -7.55 -10.51
N SER A 215 -11.22 -8.13 -11.62
CA SER A 215 -10.53 -9.42 -11.65
C SER A 215 -9.03 -9.29 -11.88
N VAL A 216 -8.38 -8.18 -11.51
CA VAL A 216 -6.92 -7.99 -11.59
C VAL A 216 -6.20 -8.81 -10.49
N MET A 217 -6.60 -10.09 -10.35
CA MET A 217 -6.44 -10.89 -9.13
C MET A 217 -5.02 -11.39 -8.89
N ASP A 218 -4.24 -11.68 -9.93
CA ASP A 218 -2.88 -12.20 -9.73
C ASP A 218 -1.91 -11.11 -9.29
N VAL A 219 -2.05 -9.91 -9.86
CA VAL A 219 -1.24 -8.74 -9.50
C VAL A 219 -1.65 -8.16 -8.14
N GLU A 220 -2.91 -8.32 -7.74
CA GLU A 220 -3.43 -7.85 -6.47
C GLU A 220 -3.02 -8.73 -5.28
N ARG A 221 -3.01 -10.07 -5.43
CA ARG A 221 -2.67 -10.98 -4.33
C ARG A 221 -1.24 -10.81 -3.82
N ASP A 222 -0.27 -10.74 -4.73
CA ASP A 222 1.14 -10.57 -4.35
C ASP A 222 1.38 -9.22 -3.68
N ARG A 223 0.74 -8.17 -4.20
CA ARG A 223 0.78 -6.83 -3.61
C ARG A 223 0.17 -6.79 -2.21
N GLU A 224 -1.01 -7.37 -2.04
CA GLU A 224 -1.71 -7.44 -0.75
C GLU A 224 -0.88 -8.20 0.28
N LEU A 225 -0.25 -9.31 -0.12
CA LEU A 225 0.67 -10.04 0.74
C LEU A 225 1.87 -9.17 1.15
N LEU A 226 2.48 -8.44 0.23
CA LEU A 226 3.59 -7.53 0.54
C LEU A 226 3.17 -6.45 1.54
N PHE A 227 1.97 -5.87 1.40
CA PHE A 227 1.46 -4.89 2.36
C PHE A 227 1.21 -5.51 3.74
N ARG A 228 0.64 -6.71 3.83
CA ARG A 228 0.47 -7.42 5.10
C ARG A 228 1.80 -7.72 5.77
N MET A 229 2.80 -8.14 5.00
CA MET A 229 4.15 -8.35 5.51
C MET A 229 4.75 -7.03 6.02
N MET A 230 4.65 -5.93 5.26
CA MET A 230 5.11 -4.62 5.71
C MET A 230 4.42 -4.16 6.99
N MET A 231 3.10 -4.31 7.09
CA MET A 231 2.36 -3.94 8.31
C MET A 231 2.86 -4.74 9.52
N TYR A 232 3.06 -6.05 9.36
CA TYR A 232 3.61 -6.90 10.41
C TYR A 232 5.03 -6.46 10.83
N GLU A 233 5.91 -6.24 9.86
CA GLU A 233 7.32 -5.89 10.10
C GLU A 233 7.50 -4.61 10.90
N PHE A 234 6.60 -3.65 10.68
CA PHE A 234 6.63 -2.32 11.29
C PHE A 234 5.61 -2.16 12.42
N SER A 235 4.95 -3.25 12.85
CA SER A 235 3.93 -3.24 13.90
C SER A 235 2.80 -2.22 13.64
N LEU A 236 2.42 -2.07 12.39
CA LEU A 236 1.32 -1.20 11.96
C LEU A 236 0.02 -1.99 12.01
N THR A 237 -1.03 -1.37 12.53
CA THR A 237 -2.37 -1.97 12.62
C THR A 237 -3.15 -1.76 11.33
N GLU A 238 -3.99 -2.75 10.97
CA GLU A 238 -5.00 -2.63 9.92
C GLU A 238 -5.97 -1.47 10.17
#